data_AF-A0A4S4KG25-F1
#
_entry.id   AF-A0A4S4KG25-F1
#
_cell.length_a   1.000
_cell.length_b   1.000
_cell.length_c   1.000
_cell.angle_alpha   90.00
_cell.angle_beta   90.00
_cell.angle_gamma   90.00
#
_symmetry.space_group_name_H-M   'P 1'
#
loop_
_entity.id
_entity.type
_entity.pdbx_description
1 polymer ?
#
loop_
_entity_poly.entity_id
_entity_poly.type
_entity_poly.pdbx_seq_one_letter_code
_entity_poly.pdbx_strand_id
1 'polypeptide(L)'
;MRSFAKHDLQDSLREVPLETWIEAVLGVSPRLLNQWITCIRKLNWFRDRIIGRALTDYARPTVTEESDIYKPFARITNRILELAKDTLPGVGDIYPIEDIKVVVNGPTSVERILVHGALGVSRQPDLLFVRGAQKDLSSGIGSRWVDVLAFLEFKLENKDLLIQTLNSCRDNRRPPIIDIKSGKSNHRSKRSDAKPATRRRALVGRASKTSQLSSHKGFNGPSFGGPKRRFDDMLEGEPDRSRGSSKKWKSDSLSSGEDVRLLAACNALELASCTYGTRAFSLGSIVRDDKMSFWYYDASGYVRTAESLSVMEDFEKFAAIMVAFACGEPKHWGALPDSISPPPSTPYPASFPPPSLKGHSIQMTVPETQEQVKVTLGKPMSTQYGIVGRRTFLYRIKTDTVVVQTPLVVKFSYQVITLQREQDLVEVARKAGVKHIPKVHMWSDLWKLSEGARAIFHDDNKNAYEDKMLRALVYTRYIPV
;
A
#
# COMPACT_ATOMS: atom_id res chain seq x y z
N MET A 1 -6.08 -17.41 13.11
CA MET A 1 -6.04 -16.32 12.10
C MET A 1 -4.94 -15.33 12.44
N ARG A 2 -5.05 -14.58 13.54
CA ARG A 2 -3.91 -13.90 14.18
C ARG A 2 -2.71 -14.81 14.37
N SER A 3 -2.94 -16.11 14.57
CA SER A 3 -1.89 -17.13 14.66
C SER A 3 -0.92 -17.15 13.48
N PHE A 4 -1.38 -17.08 12.22
CA PHE A 4 -0.47 -17.14 11.06
C PHE A 4 0.41 -15.89 11.00
N ALA A 5 -0.20 -14.71 10.96
CA ALA A 5 0.53 -13.44 10.97
C ALA A 5 1.42 -13.28 12.22
N LYS A 6 0.99 -13.77 13.39
CA LYS A 6 1.77 -13.75 14.62
C LYS A 6 2.98 -14.68 14.56
N HIS A 7 2.80 -15.91 14.09
CA HIS A 7 3.92 -16.87 13.95
C HIS A 7 4.91 -16.35 12.91
N ASP A 8 4.42 -15.93 11.74
CA ASP A 8 5.26 -15.33 10.70
C ASP A 8 6.04 -14.11 11.24
N LEU A 9 5.40 -13.26 12.07
CA LEU A 9 6.05 -12.08 12.68
C LEU A 9 7.13 -12.48 13.67
N GLN A 10 6.94 -13.57 14.40
CA GLN A 10 7.90 -14.07 15.37
C GLN A 10 9.08 -14.77 14.68
N ASP A 11 8.81 -15.55 13.63
CA ASP A 11 9.79 -16.48 13.06
C ASP A 11 10.54 -15.92 11.85
N SER A 12 9.98 -14.91 11.15
CA SER A 12 10.49 -14.44 9.85
C SER A 12 10.79 -12.95 9.76
N LEU A 13 10.53 -12.18 10.82
CA LEU A 13 10.80 -10.74 10.82
C LEU A 13 12.30 -10.46 10.81
N ARG A 14 12.72 -9.61 9.88
CA ARG A 14 14.08 -9.08 9.78
C ARG A 14 14.08 -7.57 9.74
N GLU A 15 15.20 -7.01 10.16
CA GLU A 15 15.43 -5.57 10.18
C GLU A 15 16.61 -5.23 9.29
N VAL A 16 16.48 -4.14 8.53
CA VAL A 16 17.53 -3.62 7.65
C VAL A 16 17.66 -2.11 7.85
N PRO A 17 18.83 -1.51 7.53
CA PRO A 17 18.97 -0.06 7.50
C PRO A 17 17.95 0.59 6.56
N LEU A 18 17.56 1.84 6.87
CA LEU A 18 16.57 2.58 6.08
C LEU A 18 17.02 2.77 4.63
N GLU A 19 18.29 3.08 4.42
CA GLU A 19 18.91 3.28 3.10
C GLU A 19 18.86 2.00 2.27
N THR A 20 19.24 0.86 2.87
CA THR A 20 19.15 -0.47 2.23
C THR A 20 17.71 -0.78 1.85
N TRP A 21 16.74 -0.43 2.71
CA TRP A 21 15.32 -0.63 2.39
C TRP A 21 14.85 0.21 1.20
N ILE A 22 15.20 1.49 1.17
CA ILE A 22 14.83 2.42 0.10
C ILE A 22 15.42 1.95 -1.24
N GLU A 23 16.70 1.58 -1.24
CA GLU A 23 17.37 1.08 -2.44
C GLU A 23 16.73 -0.22 -2.94
N ALA A 24 16.51 -1.18 -2.03
CA ALA A 24 15.97 -2.50 -2.37
C ALA A 24 14.53 -2.44 -2.89
N VAL A 25 13.67 -1.65 -2.22
CA VAL A 25 12.23 -1.67 -2.46
C VAL A 25 11.80 -0.61 -3.47
N LEU A 26 12.36 0.60 -3.37
CA LEU A 26 11.96 1.74 -4.20
C LEU A 26 12.92 1.97 -5.37
N GLY A 27 14.06 1.27 -5.43
CA GLY A 27 15.03 1.42 -6.51
C GLY A 27 15.74 2.77 -6.53
N VAL A 28 15.69 3.53 -5.42
CA VAL A 28 16.27 4.87 -5.33
C VAL A 28 17.65 4.82 -4.69
N SER A 29 18.67 5.17 -5.47
CA SER A 29 20.05 5.24 -4.96
C SER A 29 20.22 6.31 -3.86
N PRO A 30 21.16 6.11 -2.92
CA PRO A 30 21.47 7.12 -1.89
C PRO A 30 21.83 8.49 -2.47
N ARG A 31 22.48 8.52 -3.64
CA ARG A 31 22.84 9.77 -4.33
C ARG A 31 21.60 10.55 -4.77
N LEU A 32 20.64 9.88 -5.42
CA LEU A 32 19.42 10.52 -5.89
C LEU A 32 18.55 10.98 -4.71
N LEU A 33 18.42 10.15 -3.68
CA LEU A 33 17.70 10.50 -2.46
C LEU A 33 18.27 11.78 -1.81
N ASN A 34 19.60 11.87 -1.67
CA ASN A 34 20.27 13.04 -1.11
C ASN A 34 20.12 14.30 -1.98
N GLN A 35 20.04 14.15 -3.30
CA GLN A 35 19.73 15.27 -4.20
C GLN A 35 18.32 15.81 -3.96
N TRP A 36 17.32 14.94 -3.85
CA TRP A 36 15.95 15.33 -3.50
C TRP A 36 15.88 16.00 -2.13
N ILE A 37 16.49 15.40 -1.10
CA ILE A 37 16.55 15.98 0.27
C ILE A 37 17.13 17.40 0.23
N THR A 38 18.23 17.60 -0.51
CA THR A 38 18.87 18.91 -0.65
C THR A 38 17.96 19.92 -1.35
N CYS A 39 17.25 19.50 -2.40
CA CYS A 39 16.31 20.36 -3.11
C CYS A 39 15.11 20.75 -2.22
N ILE A 40 14.48 19.76 -1.57
CA ILE A 40 13.36 19.96 -0.64
C ILE A 40 13.74 20.94 0.49
N ARG A 41 14.95 20.80 1.03
CA ARG A 41 15.50 21.73 2.04
C ARG A 41 15.63 23.14 1.50
N LYS A 42 16.21 23.32 0.31
CA LYS A 42 16.39 24.64 -0.33
C LYS A 42 15.05 25.32 -0.64
N LEU A 43 14.07 24.54 -1.09
CA LEU A 43 12.71 25.00 -1.37
C LEU A 43 11.87 25.18 -0.11
N ASN A 44 12.38 24.76 1.05
CA ASN A 44 11.78 24.95 2.36
C ASN A 44 10.34 24.41 2.46
N TRP A 45 10.10 23.21 1.91
CA TRP A 45 8.76 22.60 1.89
C TRP A 45 8.15 22.42 3.28
N PHE A 46 8.96 22.31 4.34
CA PHE A 46 8.47 22.28 5.72
C PHE A 46 7.62 23.51 6.07
N ARG A 47 7.87 24.66 5.41
CA ARG A 47 7.11 25.90 5.54
C ARG A 47 6.06 26.13 4.46
N ASP A 48 5.86 25.19 3.53
CA ASP A 48 4.73 25.26 2.61
C ASP A 48 3.44 25.40 3.43
N ARG A 49 2.55 26.30 2.98
CA ARG A 49 1.37 26.69 3.77
C ARG A 49 0.45 25.49 4.05
N ILE A 50 0.31 24.58 3.10
CA ILE A 50 -0.56 23.39 3.23
C ILE A 50 0.12 22.37 4.14
N ILE A 51 1.41 22.11 3.92
CA ILE A 51 2.20 21.19 4.76
C ILE A 51 2.25 21.69 6.20
N GLY A 52 2.63 22.95 6.43
CA GLY A 52 2.77 23.53 7.76
C GLY A 52 1.46 23.55 8.56
N ARG A 53 0.32 23.77 7.89
CA ARG A 53 -1.00 23.64 8.52
C ARG A 53 -1.30 22.18 8.86
N ALA A 54 -1.13 21.26 7.91
CA ALA A 54 -1.41 19.85 8.14
C ALA A 54 -0.49 19.22 9.20
N LEU A 55 0.77 19.65 9.32
CA LEU A 55 1.65 19.28 10.43
C LEU A 55 1.12 19.77 11.79
N THR A 56 0.52 20.97 11.84
CA THR A 56 -0.14 21.46 13.07
C THR A 56 -1.39 20.67 13.41
N ASP A 57 -2.22 20.38 12.42
CA ASP A 57 -3.41 19.55 12.59
C ASP A 57 -3.01 18.14 13.07
N TYR A 58 -1.92 17.58 12.54
CA TYR A 58 -1.37 16.29 12.95
C TYR A 58 -0.84 16.31 14.39
N ALA A 59 -0.13 17.36 14.78
CA ALA A 59 0.42 17.52 16.12
C ALA A 59 -0.63 17.91 17.17
N ARG A 60 -1.83 18.31 16.75
CA ARG A 60 -2.97 18.65 17.61
C ARG A 60 -4.26 18.06 17.04
N PRO A 61 -4.38 16.73 17.00
CA PRO A 61 -5.58 16.10 16.46
C PRO A 61 -6.77 16.50 17.34
N THR A 62 -7.80 17.09 16.73
CA THR A 62 -9.10 17.25 17.36
C THR A 62 -9.70 15.85 17.44
N VAL A 63 -9.57 15.15 18.57
CA VAL A 63 -9.94 13.73 18.70
C VAL A 63 -11.47 13.57 18.76
N THR A 64 -12.15 13.97 17.69
CA THR A 64 -13.60 13.81 17.52
C THR A 64 -13.89 12.50 16.77
N GLU A 65 -13.09 12.19 15.75
CA GLU A 65 -13.07 10.90 15.07
C GLU A 65 -11.64 10.33 15.03
N GLU A 66 -11.49 9.00 14.98
CA GLU A 66 -10.18 8.34 14.80
C GLU A 66 -9.47 8.84 13.54
N SER A 67 -10.24 9.14 12.49
CA SER A 67 -9.72 9.67 11.23
C SER A 67 -9.08 11.05 11.32
N ASP A 68 -9.40 11.83 12.36
CA ASP A 68 -8.76 13.13 12.58
C ASP A 68 -7.28 12.99 12.97
N ILE A 69 -6.84 11.78 13.34
CA ILE A 69 -5.43 11.47 13.61
C ILE A 69 -4.62 11.41 12.30
N TYR A 70 -5.16 10.81 11.24
CA TYR A 70 -4.38 10.48 10.04
C TYR A 70 -4.81 11.25 8.76
N LYS A 71 -5.99 11.89 8.74
CA LYS A 71 -6.39 12.85 7.69
C LYS A 71 -5.30 13.91 7.42
N PRO A 72 -4.64 14.52 8.44
CA PRO A 72 -3.59 15.50 8.19
C PRO A 72 -2.37 14.89 7.49
N PHE A 73 -2.01 13.65 7.82
CA PHE A 73 -0.90 12.94 7.18
C PHE A 73 -1.14 12.74 5.68
N ALA A 74 -2.35 12.32 5.29
CA ALA A 74 -2.73 12.21 3.88
C ALA A 74 -2.60 13.57 3.15
N ARG A 75 -2.94 14.69 3.79
CA ARG A 75 -2.75 16.03 3.21
C ARG A 75 -1.27 16.38 3.03
N ILE A 76 -0.42 16.06 4.02
CA ILE A 76 1.03 16.27 3.94
C ILE A 76 1.60 15.48 2.75
N THR A 77 1.34 14.17 2.68
CA THR A 77 1.88 13.32 1.62
C THR A 77 1.38 13.75 0.25
N ASN A 78 0.08 13.99 0.06
CA ASN A 78 -0.44 14.41 -1.24
C ASN A 78 0.13 15.76 -1.69
N ARG A 79 0.36 16.70 -0.76
CA ARG A 79 1.02 17.98 -1.09
C ARG A 79 2.49 17.79 -1.47
N ILE A 80 3.21 16.87 -0.81
CA ILE A 80 4.57 16.49 -1.19
C ILE A 80 4.60 15.95 -2.62
N LEU A 81 3.68 15.06 -2.98
CA LEU A 81 3.59 14.50 -4.33
C LEU A 81 3.26 15.58 -5.39
N GLU A 82 2.40 16.54 -5.04
CA GLU A 82 2.08 17.67 -5.91
C GLU A 82 3.29 18.56 -6.17
N LEU A 83 4.00 18.98 -5.10
CA LEU A 83 5.18 19.83 -5.22
C LEU A 83 6.30 19.17 -6.02
N ALA A 84 6.47 17.86 -5.87
CA ALA A 84 7.56 17.12 -6.47
C ALA A 84 7.55 17.14 -8.01
N LYS A 85 6.36 17.13 -8.63
CA LYS A 85 6.20 17.13 -10.10
C LYS A 85 6.93 18.29 -10.77
N ASP A 86 6.86 19.47 -10.18
CA ASP A 86 7.35 20.70 -10.81
C ASP A 86 8.73 21.13 -10.33
N THR A 87 9.24 20.52 -9.25
CA THR A 87 10.37 21.11 -8.51
C THR A 87 11.51 20.13 -8.20
N LEU A 88 11.30 18.82 -8.33
CA LEU A 88 12.37 17.84 -8.12
C LEU A 88 12.95 17.32 -9.43
N PRO A 89 14.29 17.21 -9.53
CA PRO A 89 14.95 16.72 -10.73
C PRO A 89 14.59 15.26 -10.98
N GLY A 90 14.23 14.94 -12.23
CA GLY A 90 13.88 13.58 -12.64
C GLY A 90 12.54 13.07 -12.10
N VAL A 91 11.63 13.95 -11.66
CA VAL A 91 10.30 13.53 -11.16
C VAL A 91 9.19 13.85 -12.16
N GLY A 92 9.18 15.06 -12.73
CA GLY A 92 8.09 15.56 -13.58
C GLY A 92 7.77 14.70 -14.81
N ASP A 93 8.77 14.04 -15.39
CA ASP A 93 8.61 13.20 -16.59
C ASP A 93 8.44 11.70 -16.27
N ILE A 94 8.51 11.30 -14.98
CA ILE A 94 8.85 9.93 -14.59
C ILE A 94 7.74 9.20 -13.85
N TYR A 95 6.66 9.82 -13.36
CA TYR A 95 5.60 9.10 -12.61
C TYR A 95 5.00 7.94 -13.40
N PRO A 96 5.44 6.68 -13.19
CA PRO A 96 5.04 5.56 -14.04
C PRO A 96 3.59 5.16 -13.78
N ILE A 97 3.08 5.59 -12.64
CA ILE A 97 1.69 5.43 -12.23
C ILE A 97 1.13 6.84 -12.07
N GLU A 98 0.35 7.27 -13.06
CA GLU A 98 -0.36 8.53 -13.00
C GLU A 98 -1.30 8.57 -11.76
N ASP A 99 -1.39 9.73 -11.13
CA ASP A 99 -2.32 10.05 -10.07
C ASP A 99 -2.23 9.23 -8.76
N ILE A 100 -1.07 8.72 -8.35
CA ILE A 100 -0.93 8.15 -6.98
C ILE A 100 -1.40 9.15 -5.92
N LYS A 101 -2.24 8.69 -5.00
CA LYS A 101 -2.77 9.47 -3.87
C LYS A 101 -2.79 8.65 -2.60
N VAL A 102 -2.61 9.33 -1.49
CA VAL A 102 -2.89 8.79 -0.16
C VAL A 102 -4.29 9.19 0.25
N VAL A 103 -5.12 8.21 0.54
CA VAL A 103 -6.53 8.41 0.92
C VAL A 103 -6.79 7.84 2.30
N VAL A 104 -7.71 8.49 2.99
CA VAL A 104 -8.29 7.98 4.24
C VAL A 104 -9.16 6.79 3.88
N ASN A 105 -8.88 5.67 4.54
CA ASN A 105 -9.77 4.54 4.44
C ASN A 105 -10.98 4.77 5.36
N GLY A 106 -12.17 4.86 4.78
CA GLY A 106 -13.40 5.10 5.55
C GLY A 106 -13.78 3.92 6.45
N PRO A 107 -14.70 4.10 7.41
CA PRO A 107 -15.10 3.05 8.36
C PRO A 107 -15.86 1.87 7.73
N THR A 108 -16.13 1.89 6.43
CA THR A 108 -16.89 0.87 5.71
C THR A 108 -16.01 -0.26 5.19
N SER A 109 -16.52 -1.49 5.29
CA SER A 109 -15.85 -2.76 4.95
C SER A 109 -15.26 -2.81 3.53
N VAL A 110 -13.98 -3.20 3.43
CA VAL A 110 -13.31 -3.68 2.22
C VAL A 110 -13.78 -5.11 1.94
N GLU A 111 -13.93 -5.44 0.67
CA GLU A 111 -14.35 -6.77 0.21
C GLU A 111 -13.42 -7.86 0.77
N ARG A 112 -13.99 -8.79 1.54
CA ARG A 112 -13.32 -10.04 1.93
C ARG A 112 -13.50 -11.07 0.82
N ILE A 113 -12.51 -11.92 0.59
CA ILE A 113 -12.72 -13.07 -0.30
C ILE A 113 -13.76 -14.00 0.35
N LEU A 114 -14.88 -14.21 -0.33
CA LEU A 114 -15.97 -15.09 0.11
C LEU A 114 -15.48 -16.50 0.49
N VAL A 115 -14.49 -17.03 -0.25
CA VAL A 115 -13.86 -18.35 -0.02
C VAL A 115 -13.13 -18.43 1.33
N HIS A 116 -12.71 -17.29 1.90
CA HIS A 116 -12.05 -17.24 3.20
C HIS A 116 -13.04 -16.99 4.35
N GLY A 117 -14.31 -16.69 4.07
CA GLY A 117 -15.38 -16.59 5.08
C GLY A 117 -15.03 -15.67 6.26
N ALA A 118 -15.12 -16.19 7.48
CA ALA A 118 -14.78 -15.49 8.71
C ALA A 118 -13.27 -15.26 8.92
N LEU A 119 -12.41 -15.70 7.99
CA LEU A 119 -10.95 -15.56 8.10
C LEU A 119 -10.43 -14.16 7.75
N GLY A 120 -11.29 -13.27 7.26
CA GLY A 120 -10.87 -11.94 6.82
C GLY A 120 -10.67 -10.93 7.96
N VAL A 121 -9.78 -9.96 7.74
CA VAL A 121 -9.40 -8.92 8.69
C VAL A 121 -10.60 -8.06 9.12
N SER A 122 -10.65 -7.75 10.42
CA SER A 122 -11.74 -7.02 11.07
C SER A 122 -11.56 -5.50 11.09
N ARG A 123 -10.31 -5.01 11.11
CA ARG A 123 -9.95 -3.58 11.07
C ARG A 123 -9.04 -3.34 9.86
N GLN A 124 -9.43 -2.42 9.00
CA GLN A 124 -8.63 -2.10 7.81
C GLN A 124 -7.58 -1.04 8.12
N PRO A 125 -6.61 -0.81 7.21
CA PRO A 125 -5.62 0.24 7.37
C PRO A 125 -6.23 1.61 7.47
N ASP A 126 -5.56 2.51 8.18
CA ASP A 126 -5.99 3.90 8.38
C ASP A 126 -5.87 4.72 7.08
N LEU A 127 -4.75 4.56 6.36
CA LEU A 127 -4.51 5.20 5.07
C LEU A 127 -4.11 4.17 4.01
N LEU A 128 -4.44 4.47 2.76
CA LEU A 128 -4.09 3.65 1.59
C LEU A 128 -3.38 4.52 0.55
N PHE A 129 -2.29 4.01 -0.02
CA PHE A 129 -1.80 4.48 -1.31
C PHE A 129 -2.64 3.83 -2.40
N VAL A 130 -3.29 4.66 -3.22
CA VAL A 130 -4.19 4.24 -4.30
C VAL A 130 -3.90 5.05 -5.56
N ARG A 131 -4.52 4.67 -6.68
CA ARG A 131 -4.47 5.43 -7.93
C ARG A 131 -5.66 6.38 -8.05
N GLY A 132 -5.42 7.63 -8.40
CA GLY A 132 -6.36 8.74 -8.29
C GLY A 132 -7.48 8.78 -9.32
N ALA A 133 -7.43 7.92 -10.35
CA ALA A 133 -8.56 7.65 -11.24
C ALA A 133 -9.74 6.97 -10.50
N GLN A 134 -9.52 6.45 -9.29
CA GLN A 134 -10.58 6.01 -8.37
C GLN A 134 -10.98 7.17 -7.44
N LYS A 135 -11.60 8.21 -7.99
CA LYS A 135 -12.09 9.37 -7.21
C LYS A 135 -13.22 9.02 -6.22
N ASP A 136 -13.87 7.87 -6.39
CA ASP A 136 -15.09 7.52 -5.67
C ASP A 136 -14.92 6.36 -4.66
N LEU A 137 -13.83 6.38 -3.90
CA LEU A 137 -13.72 5.57 -2.66
C LEU A 137 -14.74 6.01 -1.58
N SER A 138 -15.36 7.18 -1.77
CA SER A 138 -16.46 7.69 -0.95
C SER A 138 -17.84 7.12 -1.31
N SER A 139 -17.96 6.32 -2.40
CA SER A 139 -19.26 5.88 -2.94
C SER A 139 -19.88 4.66 -2.25
N GLY A 140 -19.37 4.22 -1.11
CA GLY A 140 -19.94 3.09 -0.35
C GLY A 140 -19.72 1.71 -0.99
N ILE A 141 -19.06 1.65 -2.15
CA ILE A 141 -18.48 0.43 -2.71
C ILE A 141 -17.08 0.30 -2.10
N GLY A 142 -16.87 -0.69 -1.24
CA GLY A 142 -15.61 -0.88 -0.52
C GLY A 142 -14.41 -0.90 -1.47
N SER A 143 -13.30 -0.30 -1.05
CA SER A 143 -12.02 -0.37 -1.77
C SER A 143 -11.70 -1.84 -2.04
N ARG A 144 -11.31 -2.21 -3.27
CA ARG A 144 -10.85 -3.58 -3.52
C ARG A 144 -9.37 -3.66 -3.17
N TRP A 145 -8.95 -4.71 -2.47
CA TRP A 145 -7.53 -4.92 -2.14
C TRP A 145 -6.61 -4.89 -3.35
N VAL A 146 -7.09 -5.34 -4.52
CA VAL A 146 -6.33 -5.25 -5.79
C VAL A 146 -5.88 -3.82 -6.12
N ASP A 147 -6.65 -2.80 -5.73
CA ASP A 147 -6.40 -1.40 -6.08
C ASP A 147 -5.47 -0.67 -5.08
N VAL A 148 -5.09 -1.32 -3.98
CA VAL A 148 -4.25 -0.76 -2.91
C VAL A 148 -2.77 -0.98 -3.23
N LEU A 149 -2.00 0.08 -3.45
CA LEU A 149 -0.56 0.00 -3.71
C LEU A 149 0.22 -0.39 -2.44
N ALA A 150 -0.06 0.33 -1.36
CA ALA A 150 0.49 0.12 -0.02
C ALA A 150 -0.50 0.66 1.02
N PHE A 151 -0.28 0.32 2.28
CA PHE A 151 -1.11 0.78 3.39
C PHE A 151 -0.30 1.44 4.49
N LEU A 152 -0.95 2.28 5.32
CA LEU A 152 -0.36 2.82 6.54
C LEU A 152 -1.26 2.55 7.74
N GLU A 153 -0.61 2.21 8.84
CA GLU A 153 -1.22 2.01 10.16
C GLU A 153 -0.68 3.05 11.14
N PHE A 154 -1.58 3.67 11.90
CA PHE A 154 -1.25 4.70 12.87
C PHE A 154 -1.44 4.18 14.28
N LYS A 155 -0.49 4.53 15.14
CA LYS A 155 -0.63 4.37 16.58
C LYS A 155 -0.20 5.66 17.26
N LEU A 156 -1.08 6.22 18.06
CA LEU A 156 -0.84 7.49 18.74
C LEU A 156 -0.79 7.22 20.24
N GLU A 157 0.41 7.27 20.81
CA GLU A 157 0.71 6.96 22.21
C GLU A 157 0.99 8.26 23.00
N ASN A 158 1.78 9.19 22.45
CA ASN A 158 2.26 10.39 23.15
C ASN A 158 1.90 11.69 22.43
N LYS A 159 0.60 12.04 22.43
CA LYS A 159 0.07 13.22 21.72
C LYS A 159 0.76 14.53 22.10
N ASP A 160 1.07 14.70 23.38
CA ASP A 160 1.64 15.95 23.91
C ASP A 160 3.08 16.18 23.44
N LEU A 161 3.80 15.13 23.06
CA LEU A 161 5.16 15.23 22.53
C LEU A 161 5.18 15.70 21.06
N LEU A 162 4.11 15.43 20.29
CA LEU A 162 4.06 15.83 18.88
C LEU A 162 4.14 17.34 18.71
N ILE A 163 3.40 18.09 19.52
CA ILE A 163 3.42 19.56 19.43
C ILE A 163 4.76 20.15 19.88
N GLN A 164 5.39 19.54 20.89
CA GLN A 164 6.73 19.95 21.33
C GLN A 164 7.76 19.70 20.22
N THR A 165 7.73 18.51 19.61
CA THR A 165 8.59 18.13 18.49
C THR A 165 8.42 19.09 17.31
N LEU A 166 7.17 19.40 16.94
CA LEU A 166 6.87 20.34 15.85
C LEU A 166 7.42 21.74 16.15
N ASN A 167 7.26 22.24 17.37
CA ASN A 167 7.74 23.57 17.76
C ASN A 167 9.26 23.64 17.73
N SER A 168 9.97 22.64 18.29
CA SER A 168 11.42 22.54 18.20
C SER A 168 11.91 22.51 16.75
N CYS A 169 11.23 21.75 15.89
CA CYS A 169 11.53 21.68 14.46
C CYS A 169 11.35 23.04 13.76
N ARG A 170 10.34 23.82 14.14
CA ARG A 170 10.11 25.16 13.60
C ARG A 170 11.19 26.14 14.04
N ASP A 171 11.59 26.07 15.31
CA ASP A 171 12.58 26.95 15.90
C ASP A 171 13.97 26.73 15.29
N ASN A 172 14.39 25.47 15.14
CA ASN A 172 15.65 25.11 14.48
C ASN A 172 15.69 25.51 12.99
N ARG A 173 14.53 25.65 12.35
CA ARG A 173 14.38 26.07 10.95
C ARG A 173 14.09 27.56 10.81
N ARG A 174 14.21 28.39 11.87
CA ARG A 174 14.10 29.85 11.77
C ARG A 174 15.33 30.44 11.06
N PRO A 175 15.18 31.42 10.15
CA PRO A 175 16.32 32.19 9.68
C PRO A 175 17.04 32.77 10.89
N PRO A 176 18.38 32.83 10.88
CA PRO A 176 19.11 33.55 11.92
C PRO A 176 18.54 34.97 12.00
N ILE A 177 18.23 35.42 13.21
CA ILE A 177 17.89 36.81 13.46
C ILE A 177 19.15 37.58 13.10
N ILE A 178 19.11 38.34 11.98
CA ILE A 178 20.15 39.32 11.70
C ILE A 178 19.95 40.40 12.75
N ASP A 179 20.77 40.36 13.81
CA ASP A 179 20.87 41.45 14.77
C ASP A 179 21.48 42.66 14.03
N ILE A 180 20.61 43.43 13.38
CA ILE A 180 20.93 44.79 12.98
C ILE A 180 20.92 45.62 14.26
N LYS A 181 21.99 45.51 15.07
CA LYS A 181 22.36 46.49 16.12
C LYS A 181 23.70 46.14 16.79
N SER A 182 24.79 46.58 16.17
CA SER A 182 25.85 47.34 16.87
C SER A 182 26.76 48.07 15.86
N GLY A 183 26.14 48.81 14.95
CA GLY A 183 26.84 49.87 14.21
C GLY A 183 27.10 51.05 15.15
N LYS A 184 28.36 51.19 15.55
CA LYS A 184 28.97 52.22 16.41
C LYS A 184 28.28 53.59 16.36
N SER A 185 27.87 54.09 17.52
CA SER A 185 27.47 55.49 17.70
C SER A 185 28.70 56.41 17.65
N ASN A 186 28.78 57.26 16.62
CA ASN A 186 29.52 58.50 16.65
C ASN A 186 28.55 59.60 16.21
N HIS A 187 27.99 60.36 17.14
CA HIS A 187 28.12 61.82 17.14
C HIS A 187 27.33 62.52 18.27
N ARG A 188 28.08 63.44 18.87
CA ARG A 188 27.78 64.50 19.84
C ARG A 188 26.37 65.12 19.83
N SER A 189 25.95 65.44 21.06
CA SER A 189 24.86 66.33 21.47
C SER A 189 24.93 67.76 20.89
N LYS A 190 23.76 68.37 20.65
CA LYS A 190 23.47 69.79 20.97
C LYS A 190 21.94 70.05 21.04
N ARG A 191 21.52 70.60 22.20
CA ARG A 191 20.45 71.58 22.53
C ARG A 191 19.34 71.85 21.49
N SER A 192 18.04 71.66 21.78
CA SER A 192 17.08 72.42 22.63
C SER A 192 16.13 73.27 21.77
N ASP A 193 14.82 73.01 21.82
CA ASP A 193 13.75 73.98 22.15
C ASP A 193 12.36 73.41 21.86
N ALA A 194 11.36 73.99 22.54
CA ALA A 194 10.07 73.40 22.85
C ALA A 194 8.90 74.00 22.04
N LYS A 195 7.89 73.13 21.80
CA LYS A 195 6.42 73.36 21.84
C LYS A 195 5.73 74.11 20.64
N PRO A 196 4.37 74.09 20.50
CA PRO A 196 3.54 72.97 20.00
C PRO A 196 2.35 73.45 19.09
N ALA A 197 1.33 72.57 18.90
CA ALA A 197 -0.04 72.80 18.36
C ALA A 197 -0.22 72.54 16.83
N THR A 198 -1.35 72.05 16.28
CA THR A 198 -2.76 72.01 16.71
C THR A 198 -3.57 70.96 15.90
N ARG A 199 -4.71 70.55 16.47
CA ARG A 199 -5.85 69.73 15.96
C ARG A 199 -6.32 69.95 14.50
N ARG A 200 -6.87 68.89 13.89
CA ARG A 200 -8.29 68.74 13.40
C ARG A 200 -8.45 67.32 12.79
N ARG A 201 -9.22 66.40 13.39
CA ARG A 201 -10.67 66.12 13.21
C ARG A 201 -11.16 66.10 11.75
N ALA A 202 -11.50 64.90 11.26
CA ALA A 202 -12.70 64.66 10.47
C ALA A 202 -13.22 63.24 10.80
N LEU A 203 -14.48 63.20 11.23
CA LEU A 203 -15.26 62.02 11.62
C LEU A 203 -16.64 62.29 11.04
N VAL A 204 -17.09 61.52 10.05
CA VAL A 204 -18.50 61.32 9.64
C VAL A 204 -18.50 59.91 9.02
N GLY A 205 -19.15 58.89 9.56
CA GLY A 205 -20.58 58.78 9.86
C GLY A 205 -21.29 58.30 8.58
N ARG A 206 -22.21 57.32 8.55
CA ARG A 206 -23.00 56.69 9.61
C ARG A 206 -23.88 55.61 8.93
N ALA A 207 -24.21 54.58 9.73
CA ALA A 207 -25.48 53.82 9.77
C ALA A 207 -25.95 52.99 8.56
N SER A 208 -26.40 51.73 8.64
CA SER A 208 -27.16 50.89 9.60
C SER A 208 -28.52 50.54 8.98
N LYS A 209 -28.89 49.23 9.01
CA LYS A 209 -30.24 48.61 9.17
C LYS A 209 -30.41 47.40 8.23
N THR A 210 -30.34 46.17 8.75
CA THR A 210 -31.45 45.32 9.28
C THR A 210 -32.53 44.96 8.26
N SER A 211 -32.66 43.66 7.98
CA SER A 211 -33.96 42.98 7.83
C SER A 211 -33.84 41.51 8.25
N GLN A 212 -34.89 41.04 8.89
CA GLN A 212 -35.08 39.76 9.58
C GLN A 212 -36.20 38.98 8.85
N LEU A 213 -36.30 37.66 9.12
CA LEU A 213 -37.43 36.74 8.86
C LEU A 213 -37.72 36.34 7.39
N SER A 214 -38.19 35.14 7.01
CA SER A 214 -38.59 33.90 7.70
C SER A 214 -38.91 32.76 6.71
N SER A 215 -38.97 31.52 7.25
CA SER A 215 -39.96 30.44 7.02
C SER A 215 -40.04 29.61 5.70
N HIS A 216 -39.95 28.27 5.88
CA HIS A 216 -40.80 27.15 5.41
C HIS A 216 -39.93 25.91 5.04
N LYS A 217 -39.91 24.85 5.86
CA LYS A 217 -40.80 23.65 5.88
C LYS A 217 -40.92 22.94 4.53
N GLY A 218 -40.48 21.67 4.54
CA GLY A 218 -40.17 20.85 3.37
C GLY A 218 -41.34 20.19 2.67
N PHE A 219 -41.01 19.40 1.64
CA PHE A 219 -41.86 18.36 1.07
C PHE A 219 -41.04 17.34 0.26
N ASN A 220 -41.63 16.16 0.17
CA ASN A 220 -41.28 14.89 -0.47
C ASN A 220 -40.49 14.95 -1.78
N GLY A 221 -39.62 13.94 -1.97
CA GLY A 221 -38.88 13.73 -3.22
C GLY A 221 -39.72 13.18 -4.37
N PRO A 222 -39.06 12.86 -5.49
CA PRO A 222 -39.52 11.82 -6.39
C PRO A 222 -38.46 10.74 -6.62
N SER A 223 -38.98 9.52 -6.67
CA SER A 223 -38.39 8.33 -7.25
C SER A 223 -37.85 8.59 -8.66
N PHE A 224 -36.61 8.17 -8.94
CA PHE A 224 -36.13 7.94 -10.30
C PHE A 224 -35.47 6.56 -10.35
N GLY A 225 -36.16 5.63 -10.99
CA GLY A 225 -35.65 4.32 -11.34
C GLY A 225 -34.87 4.35 -12.66
N GLY A 226 -33.86 3.47 -12.73
CA GLY A 226 -33.19 3.03 -13.95
C GLY A 226 -31.66 2.94 -13.80
N PRO A 227 -30.96 2.06 -14.52
CA PRO A 227 -31.26 0.68 -14.89
C PRO A 227 -30.29 -0.31 -14.20
N LYS A 228 -30.82 -1.43 -13.68
CA LYS A 228 -29.99 -2.57 -13.27
C LYS A 228 -29.24 -3.12 -14.49
N ARG A 229 -27.92 -2.89 -14.57
CA ARG A 229 -27.06 -3.71 -15.44
C ARG A 229 -26.98 -5.11 -14.82
N ARG A 230 -27.53 -6.09 -15.52
CA ARG A 230 -27.46 -7.52 -15.18
C ARG A 230 -26.00 -7.95 -15.14
N PHE A 231 -25.52 -8.36 -13.97
CA PHE A 231 -24.42 -9.31 -13.84
C PHE A 231 -25.08 -10.68 -13.73
N ASP A 232 -25.26 -11.35 -14.87
CA ASP A 232 -25.48 -12.79 -14.89
C ASP A 232 -24.11 -13.51 -14.90
N ASP A 233 -24.16 -14.77 -14.44
CA ASP A 233 -23.08 -15.74 -14.23
C ASP A 233 -22.20 -15.60 -12.98
N MET A 234 -22.85 -15.48 -11.82
CA MET A 234 -22.32 -15.93 -10.54
C MET A 234 -23.04 -17.22 -10.11
N LEU A 235 -22.34 -18.35 -10.23
CA LEU A 235 -22.54 -19.62 -9.51
C LEU A 235 -24.00 -20.04 -9.26
N GLU A 236 -24.59 -20.78 -10.20
CA GLU A 236 -25.78 -21.57 -9.89
C GLU A 236 -25.47 -22.65 -8.85
N GLY A 237 -26.10 -22.50 -7.70
CA GLY A 237 -26.29 -23.50 -6.66
C GLY A 237 -27.54 -23.09 -5.88
N GLU A 238 -28.62 -23.85 -6.06
CA GLU A 238 -29.97 -23.66 -5.48
C GLU A 238 -29.98 -23.23 -4.00
N PRO A 239 -30.83 -22.25 -3.61
CA PRO A 239 -30.97 -21.83 -2.22
C PRO A 239 -32.00 -22.71 -1.48
N ASP A 240 -31.52 -23.47 -0.51
CA ASP A 240 -32.39 -24.21 0.40
C ASP A 240 -33.16 -23.24 1.31
N ARG A 241 -34.49 -23.27 1.20
CA ARG A 241 -35.41 -22.39 1.94
C ARG A 241 -35.58 -22.89 3.37
N SER A 242 -34.92 -22.24 4.33
CA SER A 242 -35.42 -22.24 5.71
C SER A 242 -35.29 -20.85 6.35
N ARG A 243 -36.47 -20.29 6.70
CA ARG A 243 -36.65 -19.05 7.45
C ARG A 243 -36.05 -19.20 8.85
N GLY A 244 -35.21 -18.25 9.27
CA GLY A 244 -34.75 -18.14 10.65
C GLY A 244 -34.22 -16.75 11.00
N SER A 245 -35.11 -15.90 11.53
CA SER A 245 -34.87 -14.74 12.41
C SER A 245 -33.59 -13.90 12.20
N SER A 246 -33.78 -12.68 11.68
CA SER A 246 -32.82 -11.59 11.68
C SER A 246 -32.39 -11.19 13.10
N LYS A 247 -31.42 -11.90 13.66
CA LYS A 247 -30.62 -11.37 14.77
C LYS A 247 -29.63 -10.37 14.19
N LYS A 248 -29.69 -9.13 14.65
CA LYS A 248 -28.64 -8.13 14.50
C LYS A 248 -27.43 -8.67 15.26
N TRP A 249 -26.39 -9.14 14.56
CA TRP A 249 -25.15 -9.56 15.21
C TRP A 249 -24.45 -8.29 15.68
N LYS A 250 -24.36 -8.14 17.01
CA LYS A 250 -23.56 -7.10 17.66
C LYS A 250 -22.14 -7.21 17.12
N SER A 251 -21.62 -6.12 16.59
CA SER A 251 -20.20 -5.95 16.36
C SER A 251 -19.49 -6.12 17.69
N ASP A 252 -18.63 -7.12 17.81
CA ASP A 252 -17.64 -7.15 18.88
C ASP A 252 -16.78 -5.90 18.71
N SER A 253 -17.00 -4.92 19.58
CA SER A 253 -16.12 -3.77 19.74
C SER A 253 -14.75 -4.29 20.16
N LEU A 254 -13.80 -4.28 19.23
CA LEU A 254 -12.44 -4.74 19.43
C LEU A 254 -11.70 -3.83 20.43
N SER A 255 -10.92 -4.46 21.29
CA SER A 255 -10.22 -3.84 22.41
C SER A 255 -9.07 -2.94 21.97
N SER A 256 -8.84 -1.87 22.75
CA SER A 256 -7.81 -0.84 22.60
C SER A 256 -6.36 -1.32 22.84
N GLY A 257 -6.02 -2.57 22.52
CA GLY A 257 -4.77 -3.21 22.95
C GLY A 257 -4.07 -4.11 21.92
N GLU A 258 -4.48 -4.09 20.65
CA GLU A 258 -3.83 -4.92 19.62
C GLU A 258 -2.50 -4.34 19.15
N ASP A 259 -1.48 -5.21 18.98
CA ASP A 259 -0.19 -4.81 18.43
C ASP A 259 -0.37 -4.37 16.98
N VAL A 260 -0.13 -3.08 16.72
CA VAL A 260 -0.20 -2.47 15.37
C VAL A 260 0.63 -3.24 14.33
N ARG A 261 1.68 -3.95 14.74
CA ARG A 261 2.46 -4.83 13.85
C ARG A 261 1.65 -6.03 13.37
N LEU A 262 0.89 -6.64 14.28
CA LEU A 262 0.01 -7.76 13.96
C LEU A 262 -1.10 -7.31 13.01
N LEU A 263 -1.62 -6.10 13.20
CA LEU A 263 -2.61 -5.54 12.28
C LEU A 263 -2.02 -5.29 10.89
N ALA A 264 -0.85 -4.66 10.80
CA ALA A 264 -0.14 -4.46 9.55
C ALA A 264 0.14 -5.79 8.82
N ALA A 265 0.59 -6.82 9.54
CA ALA A 265 0.79 -8.16 8.95
C ALA A 265 -0.51 -8.79 8.46
N CYS A 266 -1.62 -8.62 9.18
CA CYS A 266 -2.94 -9.03 8.74
C CYS A 266 -3.37 -8.33 7.44
N ASN A 267 -3.17 -7.02 7.31
CA ASN A 267 -3.50 -6.28 6.08
C ASN A 267 -2.65 -6.72 4.88
N ALA A 268 -1.35 -6.95 5.10
CA ALA A 268 -0.48 -7.49 4.07
C ALA A 268 -0.96 -8.88 3.60
N LEU A 269 -1.53 -9.68 4.51
CA LEU A 269 -2.02 -11.01 4.20
C LEU A 269 -3.26 -10.95 3.33
N GLU A 270 -4.16 -10.01 3.62
CA GLU A 270 -5.32 -9.73 2.77
C GLU A 270 -4.89 -9.27 1.38
N LEU A 271 -3.97 -8.31 1.30
CA LEU A 271 -3.45 -7.81 0.02
C LEU A 271 -2.83 -8.92 -0.83
N ALA A 272 -2.07 -9.81 -0.19
CA ALA A 272 -1.44 -10.96 -0.84
C ALA A 272 -2.44 -12.05 -1.28
N SER A 273 -3.51 -12.25 -0.51
CA SER A 273 -4.50 -13.31 -0.76
C SER A 273 -5.57 -12.88 -1.77
N CYS A 274 -6.01 -11.61 -1.72
CA CYS A 274 -7.08 -11.06 -2.56
C CYS A 274 -6.69 -10.83 -4.02
N THR A 275 -5.44 -11.11 -4.37
CA THR A 275 -4.87 -10.83 -5.69
C THR A 275 -4.64 -12.10 -6.51
N TYR A 276 -5.01 -13.28 -6.00
CA TYR A 276 -4.86 -14.57 -6.69
C TYR A 276 -3.48 -14.76 -7.35
N GLY A 277 -2.43 -14.37 -6.64
CA GLY A 277 -1.05 -14.50 -7.08
C GLY A 277 -0.53 -13.38 -7.97
N THR A 278 -1.29 -12.32 -8.26
CA THR A 278 -0.81 -11.23 -9.15
C THR A 278 0.25 -10.32 -8.50
N ARG A 279 0.55 -10.54 -7.22
CA ARG A 279 1.60 -9.80 -6.50
C ARG A 279 2.73 -10.68 -6.05
N ALA A 280 3.98 -10.25 -6.22
CA ALA A 280 5.15 -10.85 -5.61
C ALA A 280 5.24 -10.56 -4.10
N PHE A 281 4.94 -9.32 -3.72
CA PHE A 281 5.04 -8.82 -2.35
C PHE A 281 3.96 -7.76 -2.05
N SER A 282 3.87 -7.36 -0.78
CA SER A 282 3.03 -6.29 -0.28
C SER A 282 3.87 -5.27 0.47
N LEU A 283 3.43 -4.01 0.48
CA LEU A 283 4.10 -2.91 1.18
C LEU A 283 3.18 -2.32 2.23
N GLY A 284 3.76 -1.95 3.37
CA GLY A 284 3.07 -1.28 4.46
C GLY A 284 3.98 -0.30 5.17
N SER A 285 3.40 0.57 5.99
CA SER A 285 4.16 1.41 6.91
C SER A 285 3.41 1.58 8.22
N ILE A 286 4.17 1.69 9.30
CA ILE A 286 3.60 1.92 10.63
C ILE A 286 4.11 3.26 11.12
N VAL A 287 3.21 4.17 11.43
CA VAL A 287 3.48 5.48 12.02
C VAL A 287 3.09 5.43 13.49
N ARG A 288 4.08 5.49 14.38
CA ARG A 288 3.89 5.57 15.82
C ARG A 288 4.27 6.97 16.29
N ASP A 289 3.28 7.76 16.72
CA ASP A 289 3.47 9.19 16.95
C ASP A 289 4.15 9.83 15.73
N ASP A 290 5.33 10.42 15.87
CA ASP A 290 6.09 11.03 14.77
C ASP A 290 7.06 10.06 14.06
N LYS A 291 7.17 8.81 14.51
CA LYS A 291 8.17 7.85 14.02
C LYS A 291 7.54 6.86 13.03
N MET A 292 8.03 6.86 11.79
CA MET A 292 7.56 6.01 10.70
C MET A 292 8.55 4.88 10.42
N SER A 293 8.06 3.65 10.34
CA SER A 293 8.81 2.48 9.87
C SER A 293 8.21 1.92 8.59
N PHE A 294 9.06 1.49 7.66
CA PHE A 294 8.64 0.94 6.37
C PHE A 294 8.73 -0.58 6.40
N TRP A 295 7.78 -1.26 5.76
CA TRP A 295 7.61 -2.70 5.83
C TRP A 295 7.40 -3.31 4.44
N TYR A 296 8.04 -4.45 4.23
CA TYR A 296 7.98 -5.26 3.03
C TYR A 296 7.60 -6.70 3.42
N TYR A 297 6.63 -7.28 2.71
CA TYR A 297 6.04 -8.58 3.04
C TYR A 297 6.02 -9.48 1.79
N ASP A 298 6.70 -10.63 1.83
CA ASP A 298 6.71 -11.60 0.73
C ASP A 298 6.67 -13.05 1.22
N ALA A 299 6.74 -14.01 0.29
CA ALA A 299 6.69 -15.43 0.60
C ALA A 299 7.83 -15.93 1.51
N SER A 300 8.91 -15.17 1.69
CA SER A 300 10.02 -15.51 2.60
C SER A 300 9.94 -14.86 3.97
N GLY A 301 9.02 -13.91 4.19
CA GLY A 301 8.86 -13.29 5.50
C GLY A 301 8.66 -11.78 5.44
N TYR A 302 8.97 -11.14 6.56
CA TYR A 302 8.77 -9.71 6.76
C TYR A 302 10.11 -9.00 6.91
N VAL A 303 10.24 -7.86 6.25
CA VAL A 303 11.42 -7.00 6.37
C VAL A 303 10.95 -5.60 6.73
N ARG A 304 11.48 -5.06 7.82
CA ARG A 304 11.20 -3.68 8.24
C ARG A 304 12.47 -2.87 8.36
N THR A 305 12.33 -1.55 8.39
CA THR A 305 13.45 -0.68 8.76
C THR A 305 13.77 -0.82 10.25
N ALA A 306 15.05 -1.01 10.57
CA ALA A 306 15.56 -1.06 11.95
C ALA A 306 15.31 0.26 12.67
N GLU A 307 15.60 1.36 11.96
CA GLU A 307 15.37 2.72 12.41
C GLU A 307 13.97 3.20 11.97
N SER A 308 13.36 4.02 12.80
CA SER A 308 12.12 4.74 12.45
C SER A 308 12.47 6.19 12.11
N LEU A 309 11.97 6.65 10.98
CA LEU A 309 12.19 8.00 10.47
C LEU A 309 11.24 8.98 11.17
N SER A 310 11.75 10.12 11.62
CA SER A 310 10.88 11.19 12.11
C SER A 310 10.19 11.90 10.94
N VAL A 311 8.87 12.04 11.00
CA VAL A 311 8.10 12.79 9.99
C VAL A 311 8.40 14.30 10.11
N MET A 312 8.67 14.81 11.32
CA MET A 312 8.91 16.22 11.60
C MET A 312 10.40 16.61 11.64
N GLU A 313 11.22 15.88 12.39
CA GLU A 313 12.66 16.16 12.55
C GLU A 313 13.40 15.88 11.23
N ASP A 314 13.12 14.74 10.60
CA ASP A 314 13.72 14.31 9.33
C ASP A 314 12.83 14.60 8.12
N PHE A 315 12.00 15.64 8.20
CA PHE A 315 10.96 15.95 7.21
C PHE A 315 11.44 15.90 5.75
N GLU A 316 12.63 16.43 5.46
CA GLU A 316 13.15 16.45 4.09
C GLU A 316 13.42 15.03 3.55
N LYS A 317 13.89 14.12 4.40
CA LYS A 317 14.10 12.70 4.07
C LYS A 317 12.77 11.96 3.97
N PHE A 318 11.83 12.23 4.87
CA PHE A 318 10.46 11.72 4.79
C PHE A 318 9.80 12.10 3.47
N ALA A 319 9.84 13.38 3.10
CA ALA A 319 9.26 13.87 1.86
C ALA A 319 9.92 13.23 0.63
N ALA A 320 11.26 13.10 0.62
CA ALA A 320 11.96 12.42 -0.47
C ALA A 320 11.55 10.94 -0.62
N ILE A 321 11.30 10.23 0.49
CA ILE A 321 10.81 8.83 0.44
C ILE A 321 9.37 8.76 -0.08
N MET A 322 8.49 9.69 0.32
CA MET A 322 7.13 9.76 -0.25
C MET A 322 7.16 9.98 -1.76
N VAL A 323 8.09 10.81 -2.25
CA VAL A 323 8.32 10.98 -3.69
C VAL A 323 8.85 9.70 -4.33
N ALA A 324 9.79 8.99 -3.67
CA ALA A 324 10.32 7.73 -4.16
C ALA A 324 9.22 6.68 -4.40
N PHE A 325 8.23 6.58 -3.50
CA PHE A 325 7.04 5.76 -3.75
C PHE A 325 6.34 6.16 -5.05
N ALA A 326 6.05 7.46 -5.25
CA ALA A 326 5.36 7.93 -6.45
C ALA A 326 6.14 7.72 -7.76
N CYS A 327 7.48 7.67 -7.69
CA CYS A 327 8.34 7.35 -8.83
C CYS A 327 8.44 5.83 -9.13
N GLY A 328 7.82 4.97 -8.32
CA GLY A 328 7.92 3.52 -8.48
C GLY A 328 7.17 2.97 -9.69
N GLU A 329 7.87 2.24 -10.55
CA GLU A 329 7.29 1.33 -11.56
C GLU A 329 6.45 0.19 -10.95
N PRO A 330 5.59 -0.52 -11.72
CA PRO A 330 4.77 -1.62 -11.21
C PRO A 330 5.52 -2.67 -10.39
N LYS A 331 6.77 -3.00 -10.76
CA LYS A 331 7.62 -3.95 -10.03
C LYS A 331 7.92 -3.52 -8.60
N HIS A 332 8.11 -2.21 -8.35
CA HIS A 332 8.34 -1.64 -7.01
C HIS A 332 7.09 -1.69 -6.13
N TRP A 333 5.92 -1.86 -6.75
CA TRP A 333 4.65 -2.03 -6.06
C TRP A 333 4.19 -3.49 -5.98
N GLY A 334 5.09 -4.42 -6.28
CA GLY A 334 4.87 -5.85 -6.11
C GLY A 334 4.24 -6.55 -7.30
N ALA A 335 4.21 -5.95 -8.49
CA ALA A 335 3.80 -6.66 -9.70
C ALA A 335 4.66 -7.90 -9.95
N LEU A 336 4.05 -8.97 -10.45
CA LEU A 336 4.81 -10.15 -10.84
C LEU A 336 5.75 -9.83 -12.02
N PRO A 337 6.90 -10.52 -12.11
CA PRO A 337 7.82 -10.38 -13.23
C PRO A 337 7.24 -10.88 -14.57
N ASP A 338 7.87 -10.48 -15.66
CA ASP A 338 7.41 -10.69 -17.04
C ASP A 338 7.34 -12.17 -17.51
N SER A 339 7.79 -13.12 -16.69
CA SER A 339 7.71 -14.55 -16.98
C SER A 339 6.27 -15.08 -17.09
N ILE A 340 5.29 -14.31 -16.61
CA ILE A 340 3.86 -14.53 -16.86
C ILE A 340 3.35 -13.42 -17.78
N SER A 341 3.30 -13.71 -19.08
CA SER A 341 3.00 -12.70 -20.09
C SER A 341 1.52 -12.31 -20.08
N PRO A 342 1.19 -11.01 -20.17
CA PRO A 342 -0.19 -10.56 -20.32
C PRO A 342 -0.87 -11.01 -21.60
N PRO A 343 -2.21 -10.94 -21.66
CA PRO A 343 -2.93 -11.05 -22.92
C PRO A 343 -2.53 -9.91 -23.87
N PRO A 344 -2.36 -10.17 -25.19
CA PRO A 344 -2.00 -9.13 -26.17
C PRO A 344 -2.99 -7.96 -26.24
N SER A 345 -4.28 -8.22 -25.97
CA SER A 345 -5.35 -7.23 -25.96
C SER A 345 -5.31 -6.29 -24.74
N THR A 346 -4.56 -6.64 -23.70
CA THR A 346 -4.50 -5.91 -22.44
C THR A 346 -3.13 -6.14 -21.82
N PRO A 347 -2.07 -5.51 -22.37
CA PRO A 347 -0.73 -5.65 -21.81
C PRO A 347 -0.74 -5.33 -20.31
N TYR A 348 -0.04 -6.15 -19.53
CA TYR A 348 0.24 -6.01 -18.09
C TYR A 348 0.91 -4.66 -17.88
N PRO A 349 0.53 -3.93 -16.86
CA PRO A 349 -0.40 -2.85 -17.13
C PRO A 349 0.32 -1.52 -17.26
N ALA A 350 -0.29 -0.61 -18.03
CA ALA A 350 -0.20 0.84 -17.83
C ALA A 350 -0.79 1.27 -16.45
N SER A 351 -1.21 0.33 -15.60
CA SER A 351 -2.08 0.57 -14.45
C SER A 351 -2.17 -0.65 -13.47
N PHE A 352 -1.06 -1.05 -12.84
CA PHE A 352 -0.90 -1.89 -11.62
C PHE A 352 -1.56 -3.32 -11.56
N PRO A 353 -1.10 -4.32 -10.75
CA PRO A 353 -1.47 -5.74 -10.88
C PRO A 353 -2.97 -5.99 -11.04
N PRO A 354 -3.36 -6.81 -12.04
CA PRO A 354 -4.75 -7.10 -12.30
C PRO A 354 -5.38 -7.87 -11.12
N PRO A 355 -6.71 -7.95 -11.05
CA PRO A 355 -7.41 -8.71 -10.01
C PRO A 355 -7.10 -10.23 -10.03
N SER A 356 -6.66 -10.74 -11.18
CA SER A 356 -6.21 -12.12 -11.36
C SER A 356 -5.31 -12.22 -12.58
N LEU A 357 -4.60 -13.34 -12.72
CA LEU A 357 -3.81 -13.67 -13.90
C LEU A 357 -4.65 -14.28 -15.04
N LYS A 358 -5.98 -14.19 -15.00
CA LYS A 358 -6.85 -14.67 -16.09
C LYS A 358 -6.43 -14.04 -17.42
N GLY A 359 -6.35 -14.85 -18.47
CA GLY A 359 -5.92 -14.46 -19.80
C GLY A 359 -4.40 -14.35 -19.99
N HIS A 360 -3.61 -14.42 -18.92
CA HIS A 360 -2.15 -14.42 -19.04
C HIS A 360 -1.65 -15.77 -19.54
N SER A 361 -0.43 -15.79 -20.06
CA SER A 361 0.17 -17.00 -20.61
C SER A 361 1.59 -17.24 -20.14
N ILE A 362 1.96 -18.52 -20.09
CA ILE A 362 3.30 -18.99 -19.74
C ILE A 362 3.73 -19.97 -20.83
N GLN A 363 4.97 -19.85 -21.28
CA GLN A 363 5.56 -20.88 -22.14
C GLN A 363 6.13 -22.00 -21.27
N MET A 364 5.74 -23.23 -21.56
CA MET A 364 6.21 -24.43 -20.87
C MET A 364 6.67 -25.49 -21.85
N THR A 365 7.60 -26.33 -21.41
CA THR A 365 8.07 -27.47 -22.20
C THR A 365 7.46 -28.76 -21.65
N VAL A 366 6.93 -29.60 -22.54
CA VAL A 366 6.49 -30.95 -22.19
C VAL A 366 7.73 -31.83 -21.96
N PRO A 367 7.94 -32.41 -20.77
CA PRO A 367 9.16 -33.16 -20.48
C PRO A 367 9.39 -34.37 -21.40
N GLU A 368 8.30 -35.04 -21.81
CA GLU A 368 8.35 -36.27 -22.62
C GLU A 368 8.70 -35.99 -24.09
N THR A 369 8.13 -34.93 -24.69
CA THR A 369 8.26 -34.62 -26.13
C THR A 369 9.21 -33.46 -26.42
N GLN A 370 9.59 -32.68 -25.40
CA GLN A 370 10.34 -31.42 -25.52
C GLN A 370 9.63 -30.32 -26.33
N GLU A 371 8.34 -30.51 -26.65
CA GLU A 371 7.54 -29.51 -27.34
C GLU A 371 7.24 -28.32 -26.43
N GLN A 372 7.28 -27.12 -27.00
CA GLN A 372 6.83 -25.90 -26.32
C GLN A 372 5.33 -25.74 -26.45
N VAL A 373 4.68 -25.42 -25.34
CA VAL A 373 3.24 -25.29 -25.21
C VAL A 373 2.92 -23.98 -24.50
N LYS A 374 2.03 -23.19 -25.11
CA LYS A 374 1.52 -21.97 -24.52
C LYS A 374 0.38 -22.30 -23.56
N VAL A 375 0.63 -22.17 -22.27
CA VAL A 375 -0.36 -22.35 -21.21
C VAL A 375 -1.06 -21.02 -20.95
N THR A 376 -2.35 -20.92 -21.27
CA THR A 376 -3.19 -19.74 -21.01
C THR A 376 -4.04 -19.94 -19.76
N LEU A 377 -3.98 -18.98 -18.83
CA LEU A 377 -4.66 -19.02 -17.55
C LEU A 377 -6.15 -18.64 -17.68
N GLY A 378 -7.02 -19.49 -17.16
CA GLY A 378 -8.46 -19.32 -17.16
C GLY A 378 -8.99 -18.73 -15.86
N LYS A 379 -10.12 -19.26 -15.36
CA LYS A 379 -10.73 -18.81 -14.11
C LYS A 379 -9.83 -19.18 -12.90
N PRO A 380 -9.56 -18.24 -11.97
CA PRO A 380 -8.90 -18.59 -10.71
C PRO A 380 -9.78 -19.57 -9.92
N MET A 381 -9.16 -20.56 -9.31
CA MET A 381 -9.85 -21.63 -8.58
C MET A 381 -9.68 -21.49 -7.08
N SER A 382 -8.47 -21.20 -6.62
CA SER A 382 -8.14 -21.10 -5.21
C SER A 382 -6.86 -20.31 -5.02
N THR A 383 -6.71 -19.72 -3.84
CA THR A 383 -5.50 -19.06 -3.36
C THR A 383 -5.34 -19.41 -1.88
N GLN A 384 -4.12 -19.74 -1.48
CA GLN A 384 -3.80 -20.01 -0.10
C GLN A 384 -3.86 -18.71 0.69
N TYR A 385 -4.57 -18.75 1.82
CA TYR A 385 -4.61 -17.63 2.76
C TYR A 385 -3.34 -17.64 3.62
N GLY A 386 -2.33 -16.90 3.20
CA GLY A 386 -1.03 -16.81 3.87
C GLY A 386 -0.02 -15.96 3.10
N ILE A 387 0.86 -15.28 3.83
CA ILE A 387 1.97 -14.52 3.22
C ILE A 387 3.18 -15.45 3.07
N VAL A 388 3.69 -15.95 4.19
CA VAL A 388 4.94 -16.72 4.25
C VAL A 388 4.71 -18.18 3.86
N GLY A 389 5.72 -18.79 3.24
CA GLY A 389 5.70 -20.20 2.87
C GLY A 389 5.50 -20.38 1.37
N ARG A 390 4.54 -21.24 0.99
CA ARG A 390 4.33 -21.62 -0.41
C ARG A 390 3.41 -20.69 -1.20
N ARG A 391 2.58 -19.90 -0.51
CA ARG A 391 1.57 -18.99 -1.08
C ARG A 391 0.97 -19.53 -2.38
N THR A 392 0.32 -20.70 -2.25
CA THR A 392 -0.13 -21.49 -3.41
C THR A 392 -1.36 -20.87 -4.06
N PHE A 393 -1.41 -20.78 -5.39
CA PHE A 393 -2.61 -20.37 -6.11
C PHE A 393 -2.84 -21.22 -7.36
N LEU A 394 -4.13 -21.40 -7.71
CA LEU A 394 -4.59 -22.38 -8.69
C LEU A 394 -5.44 -21.72 -9.77
N TYR A 395 -5.20 -22.08 -11.02
CA TYR A 395 -5.97 -21.63 -12.18
C TYR A 395 -6.38 -22.83 -13.04
N ARG A 396 -7.59 -22.76 -13.62
CA ARG A 396 -7.90 -23.58 -14.81
C ARG A 396 -6.99 -23.12 -15.95
N ILE A 397 -6.63 -24.01 -16.86
CA ILE A 397 -5.80 -23.64 -18.01
C ILE A 397 -6.37 -24.13 -19.34
N LYS A 398 -5.92 -23.49 -20.41
CA LYS A 398 -6.02 -23.96 -21.79
C LYS A 398 -4.63 -24.00 -22.39
N THR A 399 -4.38 -24.97 -23.26
CA THR A 399 -3.14 -25.09 -24.02
C THR A 399 -3.44 -24.90 -25.50
N ASP A 400 -2.46 -24.40 -26.25
CA ASP A 400 -2.53 -24.28 -27.71
C ASP A 400 -2.39 -25.62 -28.42
N THR A 401 -1.70 -26.58 -27.82
CA THR A 401 -1.62 -27.98 -28.25
C THR A 401 -2.29 -28.91 -27.24
N VAL A 402 -2.78 -30.07 -27.70
CA VAL A 402 -3.40 -31.06 -26.83
C VAL A 402 -2.31 -31.84 -26.08
N VAL A 403 -2.10 -31.52 -24.81
CA VAL A 403 -1.19 -32.27 -23.93
C VAL A 403 -1.86 -33.56 -23.40
N VAL A 404 -3.13 -33.45 -23.00
CA VAL A 404 -3.98 -34.57 -22.59
C VAL A 404 -5.44 -34.20 -22.83
N GLN A 405 -6.31 -35.19 -23.06
CA GLN A 405 -7.74 -34.96 -23.29
C GLN A 405 -8.51 -34.54 -22.03
N THR A 406 -7.92 -34.73 -20.85
CA THR A 406 -8.56 -34.39 -19.58
C THR A 406 -8.38 -32.91 -19.23
N PRO A 407 -9.32 -32.29 -18.51
CA PRO A 407 -9.17 -30.91 -18.07
C PRO A 407 -7.91 -30.74 -17.21
N LEU A 408 -7.14 -29.68 -17.46
CA LEU A 408 -5.91 -29.37 -16.76
C LEU A 408 -6.06 -28.19 -15.80
N VAL A 409 -5.23 -28.17 -14.76
CA VAL A 409 -5.04 -27.05 -13.85
C VAL A 409 -3.56 -26.73 -13.71
N VAL A 410 -3.23 -25.48 -13.45
CA VAL A 410 -1.88 -25.08 -13.04
C VAL A 410 -1.90 -24.66 -11.58
N LYS A 411 -0.91 -25.16 -10.84
CA LYS A 411 -0.58 -24.78 -9.48
C LYS A 411 0.67 -23.92 -9.50
N PHE A 412 0.57 -22.74 -8.92
CA PHE A 412 1.72 -21.90 -8.61
C PHE A 412 2.05 -22.01 -7.14
N SER A 413 3.33 -22.06 -6.81
CA SER A 413 3.79 -22.02 -5.42
C SER A 413 5.24 -21.54 -5.34
N TYR A 414 5.56 -20.80 -4.28
CA TYR A 414 6.93 -20.47 -3.91
C TYR A 414 7.57 -21.68 -3.23
N GLN A 415 8.56 -22.30 -3.88
CA GLN A 415 9.25 -23.49 -3.40
C GLN A 415 10.67 -23.12 -3.01
N VAL A 416 11.11 -23.62 -1.86
CA VAL A 416 12.50 -23.51 -1.41
C VAL A 416 13.44 -24.13 -2.45
N ILE A 417 14.49 -23.41 -2.82
CA ILE A 417 15.41 -23.84 -3.88
C ILE A 417 16.34 -24.98 -3.44
N THR A 418 16.72 -25.02 -2.16
CA THR A 418 17.60 -26.05 -1.59
C THR A 418 16.90 -27.38 -1.31
N LEU A 419 15.56 -27.40 -1.31
CA LEU A 419 14.76 -28.60 -1.11
C LEU A 419 14.46 -29.29 -2.44
N GLN A 420 14.20 -30.59 -2.36
CA GLN A 420 13.78 -31.37 -3.52
C GLN A 420 12.50 -30.78 -4.12
N ARG A 421 12.47 -30.65 -5.45
CA ARG A 421 11.38 -30.02 -6.17
C ARG A 421 10.12 -30.88 -6.09
N GLU A 422 8.96 -30.24 -5.99
CA GLU A 422 7.71 -30.97 -5.80
C GLU A 422 7.41 -31.96 -6.94
N GLN A 423 7.70 -31.59 -8.19
CA GLN A 423 7.51 -32.48 -9.33
C GLN A 423 8.38 -33.74 -9.25
N ASP A 424 9.58 -33.64 -8.69
CA ASP A 424 10.48 -34.79 -8.54
C ASP A 424 9.94 -35.74 -7.45
N LEU A 425 9.46 -35.19 -6.34
CA LEU A 425 8.82 -35.96 -5.25
C LEU A 425 7.55 -36.67 -5.73
N VAL A 426 6.70 -35.97 -6.48
CA VAL A 426 5.47 -36.53 -7.07
C VAL A 426 5.79 -37.68 -8.01
N GLU A 427 6.82 -37.54 -8.84
CA GLU A 427 7.24 -38.60 -9.76
C GLU A 427 7.83 -39.82 -9.04
N VAL A 428 8.61 -39.61 -7.97
CA VAL A 428 9.10 -40.71 -7.12
C VAL A 428 7.94 -41.47 -6.48
N ALA A 429 6.96 -40.77 -5.90
CA ALA A 429 5.78 -41.39 -5.30
C ALA A 429 4.95 -42.17 -6.32
N ARG A 430 4.81 -41.64 -7.55
CA ARG A 430 4.13 -42.32 -8.66
C ARG A 430 4.85 -43.61 -9.06
N LYS A 431 6.18 -43.56 -9.21
CA LYS A 431 7.01 -44.74 -9.53
C LYS A 431 6.95 -45.81 -8.43
N ALA A 432 6.80 -45.38 -7.18
CA ALA A 432 6.61 -46.28 -6.04
C ALA A 432 5.18 -46.86 -5.93
N GLY A 433 4.26 -46.51 -6.85
CA GLY A 433 2.90 -47.04 -6.86
C GLY A 433 1.97 -46.42 -5.82
N VAL A 434 2.30 -45.24 -5.27
CA VAL A 434 1.41 -44.54 -4.33
C VAL A 434 0.13 -44.14 -5.07
N LYS A 435 -1.01 -44.63 -4.56
CA LYS A 435 -2.33 -44.40 -5.15
C LYS A 435 -2.74 -42.93 -5.04
N HIS A 436 -3.55 -42.47 -6.00
CA HIS A 436 -4.15 -41.12 -6.02
C HIS A 436 -3.17 -39.94 -6.10
N ILE A 437 -1.90 -40.20 -6.45
CA ILE A 437 -0.93 -39.14 -6.74
C ILE A 437 -1.21 -38.53 -8.11
N PRO A 438 -1.33 -37.20 -8.24
CA PRO A 438 -1.63 -36.54 -9.50
C PRO A 438 -0.43 -36.63 -10.48
N LYS A 439 -0.68 -36.86 -11.78
CA LYS A 439 0.38 -36.75 -12.80
C LYS A 439 0.71 -35.28 -13.05
N VAL A 440 1.99 -34.91 -12.93
CA VAL A 440 2.53 -33.65 -13.43
C VAL A 440 2.77 -33.81 -14.94
N HIS A 441 2.16 -32.96 -15.76
CA HIS A 441 2.33 -33.02 -17.22
C HIS A 441 3.39 -32.04 -17.71
N MET A 442 3.46 -30.85 -17.09
CA MET A 442 4.42 -29.80 -17.44
C MET A 442 4.79 -29.03 -16.18
N TRP A 443 5.95 -28.37 -16.21
CA TRP A 443 6.35 -27.45 -15.15
C TRP A 443 7.28 -26.36 -15.69
N SER A 444 7.37 -25.24 -14.97
CA SER A 444 8.30 -24.16 -15.27
C SER A 444 8.70 -23.40 -14.00
N ASP A 445 9.97 -23.00 -13.96
CA ASP A 445 10.55 -22.12 -12.95
C ASP A 445 10.42 -20.68 -13.45
N LEU A 446 9.69 -19.84 -12.72
CA LEU A 446 9.26 -18.55 -13.23
C LEU A 446 10.06 -17.37 -12.70
N TRP A 447 10.43 -17.39 -11.42
CA TRP A 447 11.10 -16.26 -10.77
C TRP A 447 11.62 -16.62 -9.38
N LYS A 448 12.81 -16.13 -9.03
CA LYS A 448 13.33 -16.25 -7.66
C LYS A 448 13.06 -14.98 -6.87
N LEU A 449 12.78 -15.11 -5.58
CA LEU A 449 12.70 -13.93 -4.72
C LEU A 449 14.01 -13.14 -4.70
N SER A 450 15.15 -13.85 -4.78
CA SER A 450 16.48 -13.26 -4.93
C SER A 450 16.71 -12.46 -6.21
N GLU A 451 15.85 -12.58 -7.22
CA GLU A 451 15.91 -11.72 -8.42
C GLU A 451 15.23 -10.35 -8.19
N GLY A 452 14.63 -10.13 -7.01
CA GLY A 452 14.05 -8.85 -6.59
C GLY A 452 14.76 -8.24 -5.36
N ALA A 453 13.99 -7.49 -4.56
CA ALA A 453 14.48 -6.74 -3.39
C ALA A 453 15.27 -7.60 -2.36
N ARG A 454 14.99 -8.92 -2.31
CA ARG A 454 15.67 -9.85 -1.40
C ARG A 454 17.17 -9.97 -1.64
N ALA A 455 17.67 -9.77 -2.86
CA ALA A 455 19.13 -9.76 -3.09
C ALA A 455 19.82 -8.67 -2.27
N ILE A 456 19.24 -7.47 -2.25
CA ILE A 456 19.84 -6.28 -1.63
C ILE A 456 19.77 -6.35 -0.10
N PHE A 457 18.74 -6.97 0.48
CA PHE A 457 18.64 -7.11 1.93
C PHE A 457 19.72 -7.99 2.58
N HIS A 458 20.54 -8.68 1.78
CA HIS A 458 21.41 -9.75 2.29
C HIS A 458 22.90 -9.60 1.94
N ASP A 459 23.36 -8.45 1.40
CA ASP A 459 24.78 -8.06 1.22
C ASP A 459 25.74 -9.26 1.06
N ASP A 460 25.52 -10.05 0.00
CA ASP A 460 26.30 -11.24 -0.38
C ASP A 460 26.30 -12.46 0.56
N ASN A 461 25.66 -12.41 1.74
CA ASN A 461 25.45 -13.59 2.55
C ASN A 461 24.30 -14.45 2.00
N LYS A 462 24.58 -15.18 0.92
CA LYS A 462 23.65 -16.12 0.26
C LYS A 462 23.15 -17.24 1.18
N ASN A 463 23.81 -17.47 2.32
CA ASN A 463 23.41 -18.46 3.32
C ASN A 463 22.52 -17.85 4.42
N ALA A 464 22.34 -16.52 4.46
CA ALA A 464 21.53 -15.85 5.47
C ALA A 464 20.03 -16.06 5.27
N TYR A 465 19.58 -16.55 4.12
CA TYR A 465 18.16 -16.81 3.87
C TYR A 465 17.92 -17.97 2.93
N GLU A 466 16.77 -18.61 3.11
CA GLU A 466 16.28 -19.66 2.24
C GLU A 466 15.55 -19.03 1.06
N ASP A 467 16.21 -18.99 -0.10
CA ASP A 467 15.61 -18.44 -1.32
C ASP A 467 14.50 -19.34 -1.87
N LYS A 468 13.53 -18.71 -2.54
CA LYS A 468 12.34 -19.38 -3.06
C LYS A 468 12.11 -19.07 -4.53
N MET A 469 11.75 -20.10 -5.26
CA MET A 469 11.36 -20.08 -6.67
C MET A 469 9.83 -20.12 -6.79
N LEU A 470 9.23 -19.14 -7.45
CA LEU A 470 7.87 -19.26 -7.96
C LEU A 470 7.88 -20.31 -9.09
N ARG A 471 7.27 -21.47 -8.82
CA ARG A 471 7.18 -22.58 -9.77
C ARG A 471 5.73 -22.81 -10.16
N ALA A 472 5.51 -23.06 -11.44
CA ALA A 472 4.23 -23.46 -11.99
C ALA A 472 4.25 -24.95 -12.37
N LEU A 473 3.26 -25.71 -11.91
CA LEU A 473 3.12 -27.14 -12.13
C LEU A 473 1.74 -27.42 -12.73
N VAL A 474 1.70 -28.13 -13.86
CA VAL A 474 0.46 -28.48 -14.56
C VAL A 474 0.05 -29.91 -14.24
N TYR A 475 -1.18 -30.06 -13.74
CA TYR A 475 -1.77 -31.34 -13.34
C TYR A 475 -3.07 -31.61 -14.10
N THR A 476 -3.44 -32.89 -14.17
CA THR A 476 -4.85 -33.26 -14.41
C THR A 476 -5.72 -32.65 -13.32
N ARG A 477 -6.88 -32.12 -13.68
CA ARG A 477 -7.88 -31.66 -12.74
C ARG A 477 -8.55 -32.87 -12.08
N TYR A 478 -8.32 -33.04 -10.79
CA TYR A 478 -9.04 -34.02 -9.98
C TYR A 478 -10.27 -33.37 -9.34
N ILE A 479 -11.37 -34.12 -9.30
CA ILE A 479 -12.51 -33.82 -8.43
C ILE A 479 -12.38 -34.84 -7.29
N PRO A 480 -12.29 -34.40 -6.02
CA PRO A 480 -12.31 -35.33 -4.90
C PRO A 480 -13.57 -36.18 -5.00
N VAL A 481 -13.39 -37.50 -4.89
CA VAL A 481 -14.50 -38.47 -4.87
C VAL A 481 -15.08 -38.53 -3.47
#